data_AF-A0A6A2ZUJ9-F1
#
_entry.id   AF-A0A6A2ZUJ9-F1
#
_cell.length_a   1.000
_cell.length_b   1.000
_cell.length_c   1.000
_cell.angle_alpha   90.00
_cell.angle_beta   90.00
_cell.angle_gamma   90.00
#
_symmetry.space_group_name_H-M   'P 1'
#
loop_
_entity.id
_entity.type
_entity.pdbx_description
1 polymer ?
#
loop_
_entity_poly.entity_id
_entity_poly.type
_entity_poly.pdbx_seq_one_letter_code
_entity_poly.pdbx_strand_id
1 'polypeptide(L)'
;MGDEEGAVSHRGLSALAQGCLELEYIAIYVSDITNASLESIGTYSKNLCDFRLVLLDREERITDLPLDNGVRALLRGCEKLRRFALYLRPGGLTDVGLGYIGRYSPNVRWMLLGYVGGSDTGLLEFSKGCPSLQKLEMRGYKASSKSGRDLIAMARPFWNIELIPARRVVTTNQLGETVLLEHPAHILAYYSLAGPRTDFPDTVIPLDPVL
;
A
#
# COMPACT_ATOMS: atom_id res chain seq x y z
N MET A 1 -21.02 20.60 -22.77
CA MET A 1 -21.24 19.15 -22.68
C MET A 1 -19.96 18.62 -22.06
N GLY A 2 -19.92 18.56 -20.72
CA GLY A 2 -18.73 18.04 -20.05
C GLY A 2 -18.68 16.55 -20.33
N ASP A 3 -17.53 16.05 -20.73
CA ASP A 3 -17.30 14.62 -20.79
C ASP A 3 -17.73 14.03 -19.44
N GLU A 4 -18.76 13.18 -19.44
CA GLU A 4 -19.02 12.29 -18.32
C GLU A 4 -17.83 11.33 -18.27
N GLU A 5 -16.72 11.76 -17.66
CA GLU A 5 -15.59 10.89 -17.38
C GLU A 5 -16.13 9.71 -16.56
N GLY A 6 -16.19 8.53 -17.18
CA GLY A 6 -16.66 7.33 -16.53
C GLY A 6 -15.89 7.10 -15.23
N ALA A 7 -16.60 7.10 -14.10
CA ALA A 7 -16.03 6.90 -12.78
C ALA A 7 -16.26 5.46 -12.32
N VAL A 8 -15.21 4.80 -11.85
CA VAL A 8 -15.30 3.48 -11.23
C VAL A 8 -15.43 3.65 -9.72
N SER A 9 -16.48 3.06 -9.14
CA SER A 9 -16.76 3.12 -7.70
C SER A 9 -16.98 1.74 -7.07
N HIS A 10 -17.22 1.72 -5.76
CA HIS A 10 -17.61 0.54 -4.98
C HIS A 10 -18.74 -0.29 -5.62
N ARG A 11 -19.67 0.33 -6.37
CA ARG A 11 -20.75 -0.37 -7.08
C ARG A 11 -20.20 -1.26 -8.20
N GLY A 12 -19.34 -0.70 -9.04
CA GLY A 12 -18.70 -1.44 -10.13
C GLY A 12 -17.79 -2.55 -9.59
N LEU A 13 -17.05 -2.28 -8.51
CA LEU A 13 -16.20 -3.28 -7.88
C LEU A 13 -17.00 -4.47 -7.33
N SER A 14 -18.15 -4.20 -6.67
CA SER A 14 -19.03 -5.25 -6.13
C SER A 14 -19.69 -6.07 -7.24
N ALA A 15 -20.16 -5.41 -8.31
CA ALA A 15 -20.75 -6.08 -9.46
C ALA A 15 -19.71 -6.98 -10.17
N LEU A 16 -18.49 -6.50 -10.34
CA LEU A 16 -17.39 -7.27 -10.91
C LEU A 16 -17.05 -8.49 -10.05
N ALA A 17 -16.99 -8.34 -8.72
CA ALA A 17 -16.73 -9.45 -7.81
C ALA A 17 -17.78 -10.57 -7.98
N GLN A 18 -19.06 -10.19 -8.07
CA GLN A 18 -20.19 -11.12 -8.19
C GLN A 18 -20.32 -11.75 -9.58
N GLY A 19 -19.97 -11.01 -10.64
CA GLY A 19 -20.10 -11.47 -12.02
C GLY A 19 -18.90 -12.26 -12.54
N CYS A 20 -17.69 -11.95 -12.08
CA CYS A 20 -16.43 -12.50 -12.60
C CYS A 20 -15.74 -13.40 -11.57
N LEU A 21 -16.30 -14.60 -11.34
CA LEU A 21 -15.85 -15.51 -10.28
C LEU A 21 -14.47 -16.15 -10.54
N GLU A 22 -14.01 -16.14 -11.80
CA GLU A 22 -12.72 -16.70 -12.22
C GLU A 22 -11.58 -15.66 -12.22
N LEU A 23 -11.81 -14.47 -11.67
CA LEU A 23 -10.82 -13.39 -11.69
C LEU A 23 -9.54 -13.78 -10.94
N GLU A 24 -8.41 -13.72 -11.65
CA GLU A 24 -7.06 -13.98 -11.09
C GLU A 24 -6.23 -12.71 -10.90
N TYR A 25 -6.52 -11.67 -11.67
CA TYR A 25 -5.81 -10.39 -11.66
C TYR A 25 -6.79 -9.23 -11.74
N ILE A 26 -6.63 -8.24 -10.86
CA ILE A 26 -7.30 -6.94 -10.98
C ILE A 26 -6.36 -5.81 -10.59
N ALA A 27 -6.31 -4.78 -11.42
CA ALA A 27 -5.68 -3.50 -11.11
C ALA A 27 -6.65 -2.37 -11.46
N ILE A 28 -7.03 -1.59 -10.46
CA ILE A 28 -8.13 -0.64 -10.60
C ILE A 28 -7.81 0.70 -9.93
N TYR A 29 -8.19 1.77 -10.61
CA TYR A 29 -8.24 3.11 -10.06
C TYR A 29 -9.70 3.44 -9.79
N VAL A 30 -10.05 3.73 -8.54
CA VAL A 30 -11.42 3.98 -8.10
C VAL A 30 -11.55 5.41 -7.60
N SER A 31 -12.68 6.07 -7.89
CA SER A 31 -13.01 7.38 -7.34
C SER A 31 -13.65 7.28 -5.95
N ASP A 32 -14.34 6.17 -5.66
CA ASP A 32 -14.98 5.93 -4.37
C ASP A 32 -14.98 4.44 -4.01
N ILE A 33 -14.91 4.12 -2.72
CA ILE A 33 -14.69 2.77 -2.19
C ILE A 33 -15.39 2.58 -0.85
N THR A 34 -15.76 1.34 -0.52
CA THR A 34 -16.35 0.98 0.78
C THR A 34 -15.81 -0.35 1.32
N ASN A 35 -15.90 -0.58 2.63
CA ASN A 35 -15.58 -1.87 3.25
C ASN A 35 -16.39 -3.00 2.60
N ALA A 36 -17.68 -2.79 2.36
CA ALA A 36 -18.58 -3.78 1.75
C ALA A 36 -18.12 -4.22 0.35
N SER A 37 -17.54 -3.32 -0.45
CA SER A 37 -17.03 -3.68 -1.77
C SER A 37 -15.76 -4.55 -1.70
N LEU A 38 -14.88 -4.31 -0.73
CA LEU A 38 -13.71 -5.18 -0.49
C LEU A 38 -14.12 -6.53 0.11
N GLU A 39 -15.12 -6.55 0.99
CA GLU A 39 -15.76 -7.78 1.49
C GLU A 39 -16.34 -8.61 0.34
N SER A 40 -16.96 -7.95 -0.65
CA SER A 40 -17.48 -8.61 -1.84
C SER A 40 -16.36 -9.29 -2.65
N ILE A 41 -15.23 -8.62 -2.87
CA ILE A 41 -14.05 -9.21 -3.52
C ILE A 41 -13.56 -10.43 -2.74
N GLY A 42 -13.39 -10.31 -1.41
CA GLY A 42 -13.00 -11.43 -0.57
C GLY A 42 -14.00 -12.59 -0.60
N THR A 43 -15.28 -12.30 -0.77
CA THR A 43 -16.35 -13.31 -0.79
C THR A 43 -16.37 -14.09 -2.11
N TYR A 44 -16.28 -13.41 -3.25
CA TYR A 44 -16.56 -14.02 -4.56
C TYR A 44 -15.30 -14.34 -5.38
N SER A 45 -14.24 -13.53 -5.31
CA SER A 45 -13.05 -13.66 -6.16
C SER A 45 -12.01 -14.62 -5.56
N LYS A 46 -12.36 -15.91 -5.43
CA LYS A 46 -11.52 -16.92 -4.75
C LYS A 46 -10.24 -17.30 -5.50
N ASN A 47 -10.19 -17.04 -6.81
CA ASN A 47 -9.02 -17.33 -7.63
C ASN A 47 -7.99 -16.19 -7.69
N LEU A 48 -8.25 -15.09 -6.97
CA LEU A 48 -7.46 -13.89 -7.08
C LEU A 48 -6.01 -14.09 -6.60
N CYS A 49 -5.07 -13.84 -7.49
CA CYS A 49 -3.63 -13.97 -7.28
C CYS A 49 -2.92 -12.61 -7.22
N ASP A 50 -3.47 -11.58 -7.87
CA ASP A 50 -2.93 -10.22 -7.89
C ASP A 50 -4.08 -9.20 -7.75
N PHE A 51 -4.07 -8.43 -6.67
CA PHE A 51 -5.05 -7.37 -6.41
C PHE A 51 -4.33 -6.04 -6.26
N ARG A 52 -4.72 -5.05 -7.03
CA ARG A 52 -4.17 -3.69 -6.96
C ARG A 52 -5.29 -2.67 -7.00
N LEU A 53 -5.34 -1.82 -5.98
CA LEU A 53 -6.32 -0.74 -5.89
C LEU A 53 -5.62 0.58 -5.58
N VAL A 54 -5.99 1.60 -6.35
CA VAL A 54 -5.62 2.99 -6.10
C VAL A 54 -6.90 3.81 -5.93
N LEU A 55 -7.04 4.45 -4.79
CA LEU A 55 -8.10 5.43 -4.54
C LEU A 55 -7.65 6.80 -5.04
N LEU A 56 -8.38 7.35 -6.02
CA LEU A 56 -8.09 8.65 -6.62
C LEU A 56 -8.53 9.78 -5.70
N ASP A 57 -7.75 10.88 -5.66
CA ASP A 57 -8.12 12.11 -4.94
C ASP A 57 -9.13 13.00 -5.73
N ARG A 58 -10.00 12.38 -6.53
CA ARG A 58 -11.04 13.09 -7.29
C ARG A 58 -12.20 13.52 -6.40
N GLU A 59 -12.62 12.65 -5.50
CA GLU A 59 -13.74 12.91 -4.59
C GLU A 59 -13.25 13.54 -3.29
N GLU A 60 -13.90 14.63 -2.87
CA GLU A 60 -13.57 15.27 -1.59
C GLU A 60 -13.91 14.34 -0.43
N ARG A 61 -15.09 13.71 -0.48
CA ARG A 61 -15.59 12.78 0.54
C ARG A 61 -15.70 11.37 -0.03
N ILE A 62 -15.11 10.42 0.68
CA ILE A 62 -15.20 8.99 0.37
C ILE A 62 -16.29 8.38 1.24
N THR A 63 -17.08 7.48 0.67
CA THR A 63 -18.30 6.96 1.30
C THR A 63 -18.04 6.29 2.65
N ASP A 64 -16.97 5.51 2.75
CA ASP A 64 -16.71 4.68 3.93
C ASP A 64 -15.20 4.51 4.16
N LEU A 65 -14.63 5.38 4.99
CA LEU A 65 -13.28 5.29 5.54
C LEU A 65 -13.36 5.30 7.08
N PRO A 66 -12.48 4.56 7.79
CA PRO A 66 -11.37 3.74 7.28
C PRO A 66 -11.80 2.36 6.75
N LEU A 67 -10.97 1.74 5.90
CA LEU A 67 -11.24 0.48 5.18
C LEU A 67 -10.78 -0.80 5.90
N ASP A 68 -10.50 -0.73 7.20
CA ASP A 68 -9.82 -1.79 7.94
C ASP A 68 -10.53 -3.15 7.84
N ASN A 69 -11.86 -3.17 7.96
CA ASN A 69 -12.65 -4.40 7.97
C ASN A 69 -12.77 -5.01 6.56
N GLY A 70 -12.90 -4.17 5.54
CA GLY A 70 -12.94 -4.57 4.15
C GLY A 70 -11.62 -5.19 3.70
N VAL A 71 -10.49 -4.57 4.06
CA VAL A 71 -9.16 -5.12 3.81
C VAL A 71 -8.98 -6.46 4.52
N ARG A 72 -9.41 -6.56 5.78
CA ARG A 72 -9.38 -7.83 6.53
C ARG A 72 -10.18 -8.91 5.82
N ALA A 73 -11.40 -8.62 5.37
CA ALA A 73 -12.26 -9.59 4.71
C ALA A 73 -11.70 -10.02 3.35
N LEU A 74 -11.19 -9.07 2.56
CA LEU A 74 -10.52 -9.35 1.28
C LEU A 74 -9.36 -10.32 1.46
N LEU A 75 -8.42 -10.01 2.36
CA LEU A 75 -7.22 -10.82 2.55
C LEU A 75 -7.51 -12.20 3.16
N ARG A 76 -8.54 -12.31 4.02
CA ARG A 76 -9.02 -13.61 4.51
C ARG A 76 -9.73 -14.42 3.43
N GLY A 77 -10.37 -13.78 2.48
CA GLY A 77 -11.18 -14.43 1.45
C GLY A 77 -10.38 -14.87 0.22
N CYS A 78 -9.35 -14.11 -0.15
CA CYS A 78 -8.50 -14.33 -1.32
C CYS A 78 -7.20 -15.07 -0.93
N GLU A 79 -7.30 -16.34 -0.54
CA GLU A 79 -6.16 -17.11 0.02
C GLU A 79 -5.03 -17.39 -1.01
N LYS A 80 -5.34 -17.30 -2.31
CA LYS A 80 -4.38 -17.47 -3.41
C LYS A 80 -3.50 -16.24 -3.66
N LEU A 81 -3.77 -15.11 -3.01
CA LEU A 81 -3.10 -13.86 -3.29
C LEU A 81 -1.57 -13.96 -3.12
N ARG A 82 -0.84 -13.49 -4.14
CA ARG A 82 0.63 -13.43 -4.19
C ARG A 82 1.16 -12.01 -4.34
N ARG A 83 0.35 -11.12 -4.89
CA ARG A 83 0.67 -9.71 -5.14
C ARG A 83 -0.47 -8.83 -4.64
N PHE A 84 -0.14 -7.81 -3.87
CA PHE A 84 -1.13 -6.94 -3.26
C PHE A 84 -0.67 -5.48 -3.31
N ALA A 85 -1.47 -4.61 -3.92
CA ALA A 85 -1.24 -3.18 -3.86
C ALA A 85 -2.48 -2.46 -3.35
N LEU A 86 -2.27 -1.56 -2.39
CA LEU A 86 -3.32 -0.75 -1.80
C LEU A 86 -2.78 0.66 -1.61
N TYR A 87 -3.18 1.57 -2.49
CA TYR A 87 -2.81 2.98 -2.44
C TYR A 87 -4.05 3.79 -2.11
N LEU A 88 -4.09 4.34 -0.90
CA LEU A 88 -5.21 5.11 -0.40
C LEU A 88 -4.84 6.59 -0.29
N ARG A 89 -5.75 7.34 0.31
CA ARG A 89 -5.49 8.70 0.81
C ARG A 89 -5.24 8.66 2.32
N PRO A 90 -4.65 9.72 2.92
CA PRO A 90 -4.46 9.79 4.37
C PRO A 90 -5.75 9.49 5.15
N GLY A 91 -5.65 8.64 6.18
CA GLY A 91 -6.81 8.20 6.97
C GLY A 91 -7.62 7.06 6.33
N GLY A 92 -7.23 6.58 5.15
CA GLY A 92 -7.92 5.49 4.46
C GLY A 92 -7.78 4.12 5.14
N LEU A 93 -6.71 3.89 5.89
CA LEU A 93 -6.46 2.67 6.66
C LEU A 93 -5.76 3.02 7.97
N THR A 94 -6.22 2.47 9.08
CA THR A 94 -5.61 2.72 10.39
C THR A 94 -4.44 1.76 10.65
N ASP A 95 -3.76 1.94 11.80
CA ASP A 95 -2.75 0.99 12.28
C ASP A 95 -3.32 -0.42 12.50
N VAL A 96 -4.60 -0.53 12.88
CA VAL A 96 -5.28 -1.82 13.02
C VAL A 96 -5.44 -2.50 11.65
N GLY A 97 -5.87 -1.74 10.64
CA GLY A 97 -5.97 -2.22 9.27
C GLY A 97 -4.61 -2.64 8.69
N LEU A 98 -3.56 -1.87 8.97
CA LEU A 98 -2.20 -2.22 8.55
C LEU A 98 -1.70 -3.51 9.23
N GLY A 99 -2.00 -3.71 10.52
CA GLY A 99 -1.76 -4.98 11.21
C GLY A 99 -2.53 -6.16 10.61
N TYR A 100 -3.77 -5.95 10.14
CA TYR A 100 -4.52 -6.97 9.40
C TYR A 100 -3.84 -7.36 8.08
N ILE A 101 -3.23 -6.42 7.36
CA ILE A 101 -2.45 -6.73 6.15
C ILE A 101 -1.32 -7.71 6.51
N GLY A 102 -0.55 -7.41 7.57
CA GLY A 102 0.50 -8.30 8.06
C GLY A 102 -0.03 -9.69 8.37
N ARG A 103 -1.11 -9.76 9.16
CA ARG A 103 -1.66 -11.00 9.69
C ARG A 103 -2.31 -11.91 8.64
N TYR A 104 -3.03 -11.35 7.67
CA TYR A 104 -3.86 -12.11 6.73
C TYR A 104 -3.27 -12.23 5.33
N SER A 105 -1.98 -11.92 5.16
CA SER A 105 -1.26 -12.05 3.88
C SER A 105 -0.15 -13.11 3.90
N PRO A 106 -0.42 -14.39 4.27
CA PRO A 106 0.63 -15.39 4.47
C PRO A 106 1.38 -15.73 3.18
N ASN A 107 0.72 -15.61 2.02
CA ASN A 107 1.24 -16.02 0.73
C ASN A 107 1.75 -14.87 -0.15
N VAL A 108 1.55 -13.62 0.27
CA VAL A 108 1.91 -12.45 -0.52
C VAL A 108 3.42 -12.26 -0.54
N ARG A 109 3.98 -12.15 -1.74
CA ARG A 109 5.42 -11.98 -1.99
C ARG A 109 5.80 -10.56 -2.39
N TRP A 110 4.87 -9.82 -2.97
CA TRP A 110 5.08 -8.43 -3.35
C TRP A 110 3.95 -7.54 -2.82
N MET A 111 4.33 -6.43 -2.18
CA MET A 111 3.40 -5.42 -1.72
C MET A 111 3.78 -4.01 -2.18
N LEU A 112 2.76 -3.23 -2.57
CA LEU A 112 2.84 -1.78 -2.73
C LEU A 112 1.76 -1.12 -1.86
N LEU A 113 2.16 -0.40 -0.82
CA LEU A 113 1.23 0.25 0.12
C LEU A 113 1.38 1.78 0.08
N GLY A 114 0.29 2.51 -0.11
CA GLY A 114 0.29 3.97 -0.18
C GLY A 114 -0.64 4.58 0.87
N TYR A 115 -0.13 5.51 1.67
CA TYR A 115 -0.90 6.23 2.70
C TYR A 115 -1.70 5.30 3.64
N VAL A 116 -1.07 4.20 4.06
CA VAL A 116 -1.64 3.24 5.01
C VAL A 116 -1.09 3.46 6.42
N GLY A 117 -1.89 3.15 7.43
CA GLY A 117 -1.53 3.36 8.83
C GLY A 117 -1.59 4.83 9.25
N GLY A 118 -1.31 5.06 10.53
CA GLY A 118 -1.25 6.37 11.16
C GLY A 118 0.00 6.59 12.01
N SER A 119 0.69 5.53 12.42
CA SER A 119 1.90 5.61 13.24
C SER A 119 2.84 4.43 13.03
N ASP A 120 3.98 4.46 13.73
CA ASP A 120 4.97 3.37 13.71
C ASP A 120 4.41 2.09 14.37
N THR A 121 3.35 2.21 15.19
CA THR A 121 2.65 1.05 15.78
C THR A 121 2.03 0.15 14.71
N GLY A 122 1.39 0.74 13.69
CA GLY A 122 0.79 -0.03 12.60
C GLY A 122 1.84 -0.80 11.82
N LEU A 123 3.01 -0.21 11.62
CA LEU A 123 4.11 -0.84 10.92
C LEU A 123 4.76 -1.94 11.74
N LEU A 124 4.90 -1.74 13.05
CA LEU A 124 5.33 -2.78 13.99
C LEU A 124 4.36 -3.97 13.96
N GLU A 125 3.05 -3.75 14.00
CA GLU A 125 2.08 -4.85 13.90
C GLU A 125 2.13 -5.56 12.54
N PHE A 126 2.25 -4.81 11.45
CA PHE A 126 2.47 -5.37 10.11
C PHE A 126 3.71 -6.27 10.05
N SER A 127 4.82 -5.82 10.67
CA SER A 127 6.12 -6.50 10.65
C SER A 127 6.11 -7.90 11.26
N LYS A 128 5.18 -8.17 12.18
CA LYS A 128 5.01 -9.47 12.83
C LYS A 128 4.41 -10.53 11.88
N GLY A 129 3.82 -10.10 10.76
CA GLY A 129 3.15 -10.96 9.78
C GLY A 129 3.95 -11.16 8.49
N CYS A 130 3.26 -11.34 7.36
CA CYS A 130 3.86 -11.39 6.02
C CYS A 130 5.09 -12.33 5.89
N PRO A 131 4.97 -13.64 6.21
CA PRO A 131 6.10 -14.56 6.21
C PRO A 131 6.72 -14.80 4.83
N SER A 132 5.93 -14.66 3.75
CA SER A 132 6.39 -14.88 2.37
C SER A 132 6.84 -13.62 1.64
N LEU A 133 6.87 -12.46 2.30
CA LEU A 133 7.13 -11.19 1.65
C LEU A 133 8.58 -11.10 1.15
N GLN A 134 8.74 -10.77 -0.13
CA GLN A 134 10.03 -10.69 -0.84
C GLN A 134 10.34 -9.28 -1.35
N LYS A 135 9.31 -8.46 -1.55
CA LYS A 135 9.46 -7.06 -1.92
C LYS A 135 8.33 -6.22 -1.34
N LEU A 136 8.70 -5.10 -0.72
CA LEU A 136 7.80 -4.11 -0.13
C LEU A 136 8.16 -2.74 -0.68
N GLU A 137 7.16 -2.05 -1.21
CA GLU A 137 7.23 -0.64 -1.54
C GLU A 137 6.17 0.08 -0.71
N MET A 138 6.56 1.06 0.10
CA MET A 138 5.60 1.91 0.82
C MET A 138 5.80 3.37 0.43
N ARG A 139 4.69 4.09 0.21
CA ARG A 139 4.70 5.53 -0.11
C ARG A 139 3.76 6.29 0.81
N GLY A 140 4.06 7.57 1.06
CA GLY A 140 3.25 8.37 1.96
C GLY A 140 3.40 7.94 3.43
N TYR A 141 4.46 7.19 3.76
CA TYR A 141 4.75 6.79 5.12
C TYR A 141 5.05 8.02 5.98
N LYS A 142 4.36 8.13 7.11
CA LYS A 142 4.55 9.18 8.10
C LYS A 142 5.29 8.58 9.30
N ALA A 143 6.62 8.69 9.29
CA ALA A 143 7.42 8.25 10.42
C ALA A 143 7.06 9.05 11.67
N SER A 144 6.87 8.37 12.81
CA SER A 144 6.61 9.06 14.08
C SER A 144 7.90 9.67 14.63
N SER A 145 9.04 9.04 14.33
CA SER A 145 10.38 9.57 14.59
C SER A 145 11.13 9.94 13.30
N LYS A 146 11.91 11.02 13.34
CA LYS A 146 12.84 11.40 12.25
C LYS A 146 13.94 10.36 12.00
N SER A 147 14.21 9.48 12.97
CA SER A 147 15.27 8.47 12.85
C SER A 147 14.87 7.27 11.98
N GLY A 148 13.57 6.99 11.81
CA GLY A 148 13.09 5.79 11.12
C GLY A 148 13.55 4.47 11.75
N ARG A 149 14.17 4.49 12.94
CA ARG A 149 14.75 3.30 13.58
C ARG A 149 13.72 2.27 14.00
N ASP A 150 12.46 2.67 14.18
CA ASP A 150 11.36 1.76 14.49
C ASP A 150 11.14 0.73 13.36
N LEU A 151 11.59 1.04 12.14
CA LEU A 151 11.61 0.10 11.00
C LEU A 151 12.56 -1.08 11.19
N ILE A 152 13.53 -1.00 12.11
CA ILE A 152 14.42 -2.12 12.45
C ILE A 152 13.62 -3.30 13.00
N ALA A 153 12.42 -3.07 13.56
CA ALA A 153 11.52 -4.15 13.95
C ALA A 153 11.11 -5.06 12.77
N MET A 154 11.21 -4.59 11.53
CA MET A 154 10.98 -5.39 10.33
C MET A 154 12.23 -6.17 9.87
N ALA A 155 13.38 -6.01 10.51
CA ALA A 155 14.62 -6.63 10.09
C ALA A 155 14.52 -8.17 10.17
N ARG A 156 14.94 -8.83 9.10
CA ARG A 156 15.02 -10.28 8.95
C ARG A 156 16.31 -10.63 8.20
N PRO A 157 16.85 -11.85 8.33
CA PRO A 157 17.96 -12.27 7.49
C PRO A 157 17.65 -12.03 6.02
N PHE A 158 18.62 -11.46 5.30
CA PHE A 158 18.53 -11.12 3.87
C PHE A 158 17.47 -10.07 3.50
N TRP A 159 16.81 -9.44 4.48
CA TRP A 159 15.80 -8.42 4.26
C TRP A 159 16.41 -7.03 4.41
N ASN A 160 16.75 -6.42 3.29
CA ASN A 160 17.28 -5.06 3.25
C ASN A 160 16.13 -4.06 3.31
N ILE A 161 16.29 -2.99 4.08
CA ILE A 161 15.32 -1.90 4.18
C ILE A 161 16.04 -0.58 3.89
N GLU A 162 15.48 0.22 3.01
CA GLU A 162 15.97 1.53 2.60
C GLU A 162 14.87 2.56 2.83
N LEU A 163 15.20 3.63 3.56
CA LEU A 163 14.34 4.79 3.73
C LEU A 163 14.74 5.86 2.72
N ILE A 164 13.75 6.34 1.98
CA ILE A 164 13.87 7.47 1.07
C ILE A 164 13.12 8.63 1.73
N PRO A 165 13.81 9.63 2.30
CA PRO A 165 13.17 10.75 2.98
C PRO A 165 12.27 11.56 2.04
N ALA A 166 11.29 12.24 2.64
CA ALA A 166 10.48 13.21 1.92
C ALA A 166 11.37 14.35 1.41
N ARG A 167 11.12 14.80 0.18
CA ARG A 167 11.86 15.90 -0.44
C ARG A 167 10.92 16.88 -1.12
N ARG A 168 11.29 18.16 -1.13
CA ARG A 168 10.57 19.20 -1.86
C ARG A 168 11.38 19.57 -3.08
N VAL A 169 10.79 19.40 -4.26
CA VAL A 169 11.44 19.67 -5.54
C VAL A 169 10.76 20.89 -6.15
N VAL A 170 11.56 21.89 -6.48
CA VAL A 170 11.08 23.04 -7.25
C VAL A 170 10.97 22.60 -8.71
N THR A 171 9.77 22.69 -9.28
CA THR A 171 9.52 22.38 -10.70
C THR A 171 8.71 23.49 -11.35
N THR A 172 8.71 23.53 -12.67
CA THR A 172 7.87 24.44 -13.46
C THR A 172 6.58 23.71 -13.85
N ASN A 173 5.41 24.31 -13.60
CA ASN A 173 4.13 23.73 -14.05
C ASN A 173 3.91 23.97 -15.56
N GLN A 174 2.80 23.47 -16.10
CA GLN A 174 2.45 23.64 -17.52
C GLN A 174 2.23 25.10 -17.94
N LEU A 175 2.08 26.02 -16.97
CA LEU A 175 1.88 27.46 -17.16
C LEU A 175 3.19 28.26 -17.04
N GLY A 176 4.33 27.59 -16.82
CA GLY A 176 5.62 28.27 -16.66
C GLY A 176 5.91 28.77 -15.23
N GLU A 177 5.06 28.43 -14.25
CA GLU A 177 5.20 28.91 -12.87
C GLU A 177 6.04 27.95 -12.03
N THR A 178 6.85 28.52 -11.14
CA THR A 178 7.64 27.78 -10.16
C THR A 178 6.72 27.22 -9.06
N VAL A 179 6.55 25.91 -9.02
CA VAL A 179 5.77 25.19 -8.01
C VAL A 179 6.64 24.28 -7.17
N LEU A 180 6.33 24.20 -5.88
CA LEU A 180 7.02 23.31 -4.93
C LEU A 180 6.30 21.96 -4.88
N LEU A 181 6.88 20.94 -5.50
CA LEU A 181 6.36 19.58 -5.50
C LEU A 181 6.90 18.79 -4.30
N GLU A 182 6.03 18.43 -3.37
CA GLU A 182 6.37 17.57 -2.24
C GLU A 182 6.34 16.10 -2.65
N HIS A 183 7.48 15.43 -2.53
CA HIS A 183 7.59 13.99 -2.66
C HIS A 183 7.57 13.39 -1.24
N PRO A 184 6.61 12.50 -0.94
CA PRO A 184 6.53 11.88 0.38
C PRO A 184 7.69 10.92 0.63
N ALA A 185 7.91 10.58 1.90
CA ALA A 185 8.88 9.56 2.26
C ALA A 185 8.42 8.18 1.75
N HIS A 186 9.39 7.35 1.35
CA HIS A 186 9.16 5.97 0.91
C HIS A 186 9.98 5.00 1.74
N ILE A 187 9.45 3.78 1.91
CA ILE A 187 10.20 2.62 2.40
C ILE A 187 10.32 1.65 1.23
N LEU A 188 11.53 1.21 0.95
CA LEU A 188 11.82 0.12 0.02
C LEU A 188 12.42 -1.01 0.83
N ALA A 189 11.85 -2.21 0.75
CA ALA A 189 12.47 -3.39 1.33
C ALA A 189 12.45 -4.58 0.37
N TYR A 190 13.52 -5.36 0.39
CA TYR A 190 13.74 -6.44 -0.58
C TYR A 190 14.61 -7.56 -0.02
N TYR A 191 14.32 -8.77 -0.47
CA TYR A 191 15.13 -9.95 -0.16
C TYR A 191 16.38 -10.00 -1.05
N SER A 192 17.56 -10.18 -0.45
CA SER A 192 18.85 -10.25 -1.17
C SER A 192 19.85 -11.14 -0.45
N LEU A 193 20.41 -12.13 -1.17
CA LEU A 193 21.55 -12.91 -0.69
C LEU A 193 22.88 -12.14 -0.77
N ALA A 194 22.92 -11.04 -1.52
CA ALA A 194 24.12 -10.20 -1.65
C ALA A 194 24.28 -9.20 -0.49
N GLY A 195 23.31 -9.13 0.43
CA GLY A 195 23.26 -8.09 1.47
C GLY A 195 22.82 -6.72 0.91
N PRO A 196 23.02 -5.64 1.69
CA PRO A 196 22.71 -4.27 1.28
C PRO A 196 23.52 -3.84 0.05
N ARG A 197 22.92 -3.05 -0.84
CA ARG A 197 23.62 -2.46 -1.98
C ARG A 197 24.60 -1.37 -1.54
N THR A 198 25.64 -1.10 -2.30
CA THR A 198 26.68 -0.08 -1.98
C THR A 198 26.64 1.15 -2.89
N ASP A 199 25.76 1.15 -3.89
CA ASP A 199 25.64 2.16 -4.95
C ASP A 199 24.35 3.01 -4.80
N PHE A 200 23.84 3.16 -3.58
CA PHE A 200 22.71 4.04 -3.29
C PHE A 200 23.17 5.51 -3.17
N PRO A 201 22.35 6.49 -3.60
CA PRO A 201 22.70 7.90 -3.49
C PRO A 201 22.65 8.38 -2.02
N ASP A 202 23.32 9.49 -1.70
CA ASP A 202 23.38 10.07 -0.34
C ASP A 202 22.00 10.41 0.26
N THR A 203 20.96 10.49 -0.57
CA THR A 203 19.58 10.71 -0.12
C THR A 203 18.90 9.45 0.40
N VAL A 204 19.46 8.27 0.17
CA VAL A 204 18.89 6.99 0.63
C VAL A 204 19.57 6.60 1.94
N ILE A 205 18.76 6.26 2.93
CA ILE A 205 19.21 5.83 4.25
C ILE A 205 18.98 4.32 4.35
N PRO A 206 20.02 3.48 4.15
CA PRO A 206 19.89 2.05 4.42
C PRO A 206 19.73 1.84 5.93
N LEU A 207 18.88 0.89 6.30
CA LEU A 207 18.73 0.44 7.67
C LEU A 207 19.45 -0.89 7.83
N ASP A 208 20.51 -0.88 8.63
CA ASP A 208 21.24 -2.06 9.04
C ASP A 208 20.92 -2.37 10.51
N PRO A 209 20.36 -3.55 10.84
CA PRO A 209 20.11 -3.93 12.23
C PRO A 209 21.40 -4.12 13.07
N VAL A 210 22.58 -4.13 12.42
CA VAL A 210 23.89 -4.34 13.08
C VAL A 210 24.61 -3.01 13.40
N LEU A 211 24.06 -1.85 12.99
CA LEU A 211 24.61 -0.50 13.25
C LEU A 211 23.80 0.29 14.30
#